data_AF-A0A176RTH4-F1
#
_entry.id   AF-A0A176RTH4-F1
#
_cell.length_a   1.000
_cell.length_b   1.000
_cell.length_c   1.000
_cell.angle_alpha   90.00
_cell.angle_beta   90.00
_cell.angle_gamma   90.00
#
_symmetry.space_group_name_H-M   'P 1'
#
loop_
_entity.id
_entity.type
_entity.pdbx_description
1 polymer ?
#
loop_
_entity_poly.entity_id
_entity_poly.type
_entity_poly.pdbx_seq_one_letter_code
_entity_poly.pdbx_strand_id
1 'polypeptide(L)'
;MLEHRKLIVQFDFRDSGLIMKVDYTRARYYDPQCGRFISSDPIGLLGRLNIYLYVINPIMWVYPFGLASSYLFRGDDNYSGGSVGRPLGSRADITSPWDHVRRKSNRTSIFTSFATRRQSTKKFTQRNNIIKVSLIDINNLQKEGVIKVYGPDDVAEIMKNNPDKRIRKDANNVRQIMKKNNEVLIEGKLPESVIQCGK
;
A
#
# COMPACT_ATOMS: atom_id res chain seq x y z
N MET A 1 3.91 -51.05 7.20
CA MET A 1 4.85 -50.22 6.43
C MET A 1 4.05 -49.09 5.80
N LEU A 2 4.29 -47.85 6.21
CA LEU A 2 3.52 -46.67 5.80
C LEU A 2 3.96 -46.23 4.40
N GLU A 3 3.05 -46.28 3.43
CA GLU A 3 3.22 -45.66 2.12
C GLU A 3 3.35 -44.14 2.28
N HIS A 4 4.51 -43.59 1.93
CA HIS A 4 4.71 -42.15 1.85
C HIS A 4 4.29 -41.66 0.46
N ARG A 5 3.06 -41.14 0.37
CA ARG A 5 2.59 -40.43 -0.82
C ARG A 5 3.41 -39.15 -1.01
N LYS A 6 4.17 -39.11 -2.09
CA LYS A 6 4.94 -37.94 -2.55
C LYS A 6 3.94 -36.86 -2.99
N LEU A 7 3.68 -35.87 -2.13
CA LEU A 7 2.91 -34.70 -2.52
C LEU A 7 3.84 -33.75 -3.28
N ILE A 8 3.88 -33.89 -4.60
CA ILE A 8 4.39 -32.85 -5.49
C ILE A 8 3.26 -31.84 -5.61
N VAL A 9 3.34 -30.72 -4.89
CA VAL A 9 2.48 -29.56 -5.19
C VAL A 9 3.06 -28.89 -6.42
N GLN A 10 2.67 -29.40 -7.58
CA GLN A 10 2.92 -28.76 -8.87
C GLN A 10 1.79 -27.76 -9.06
N PHE A 11 2.05 -26.47 -8.81
CA PHE A 11 1.16 -25.41 -9.31
C PHE A 11 1.43 -25.29 -10.80
N ASP A 12 0.66 -26.01 -11.63
CA ASP A 12 0.58 -25.78 -13.06
C ASP A 12 -0.19 -24.47 -13.30
N PHE A 13 0.55 -23.39 -13.51
CA PHE A 13 0.03 -22.22 -14.21
C PHE A 13 0.42 -22.36 -15.69
N ARG A 14 -0.45 -22.98 -16.49
CA ARG A 14 -0.44 -22.73 -17.93
C ARG A 14 -1.15 -21.39 -18.16
N ASP A 15 -0.51 -20.58 -18.99
CA ASP A 15 -0.96 -19.28 -19.51
C ASP A 15 -0.61 -18.04 -18.68
N SER A 16 0.69 -17.74 -18.55
CA SER A 16 1.30 -16.42 -18.85
C SER A 16 2.76 -16.34 -18.34
N GLY A 17 3.70 -16.09 -19.26
CA GLY A 17 5.14 -16.24 -19.03
C GLY A 17 5.79 -15.18 -18.15
N LEU A 18 5.73 -15.33 -16.83
CA LEU A 18 6.68 -14.70 -15.90
C LEU A 18 7.34 -15.75 -14.98
N ILE A 19 8.64 -15.94 -15.16
CA ILE A 19 9.48 -16.73 -14.26
C ILE A 19 9.81 -15.84 -13.06
N MET A 20 9.13 -16.04 -11.93
CA MET A 20 9.73 -15.78 -10.62
C MET A 20 9.97 -17.12 -9.94
N LYS A 21 11.16 -17.66 -10.20
CA LYS A 21 11.68 -18.84 -9.50
C LYS A 21 12.13 -18.41 -8.12
N VAL A 22 11.36 -18.75 -7.09
CA VAL A 22 11.82 -18.72 -5.70
C VAL A 22 12.20 -20.15 -5.33
N ASP A 23 13.45 -20.52 -5.62
CA ASP A 23 14.04 -21.80 -5.19
C ASP A 23 14.47 -21.68 -3.71
N TYR A 24 13.56 -21.92 -2.75
CA TYR A 24 13.94 -22.07 -1.33
C TYR A 24 13.33 -23.30 -0.63
N THR A 25 12.87 -24.30 -1.38
CA THR A 25 12.41 -25.58 -0.83
C THR A 25 13.24 -26.74 -1.31
N ARG A 26 14.56 -26.53 -1.50
CA ARG A 26 15.48 -27.64 -1.74
C ARG A 26 15.75 -28.38 -0.42
N ALA A 27 15.12 -29.55 -0.32
CA ALA A 27 15.42 -30.64 0.62
C ALA A 27 15.12 -30.41 2.11
N ARG A 28 13.86 -30.06 2.46
CA ARG A 28 13.39 -30.26 3.84
C ARG A 28 12.12 -31.10 3.93
N TYR A 29 12.12 -32.05 4.85
CA TYR A 29 10.94 -32.85 5.18
C TYR A 29 10.14 -32.13 6.27
N TYR A 30 8.82 -32.00 6.09
CA TYR A 30 7.91 -31.29 7.00
C TYR A 30 7.01 -32.29 7.73
N ASP A 31 6.89 -32.17 9.05
CA ASP A 31 5.93 -32.94 9.85
C ASP A 31 4.69 -32.07 10.16
N PRO A 32 3.53 -32.39 9.56
CA PRO A 32 2.30 -31.63 9.78
C PRO A 32 1.66 -31.83 11.17
N GLN A 33 1.97 -32.91 11.91
CA GLN A 33 1.45 -33.09 13.27
C GLN A 33 2.14 -32.16 14.27
N CYS A 34 3.41 -31.88 14.05
CA CYS A 34 4.23 -31.05 14.93
C CYS A 34 4.44 -29.62 14.42
N GLY A 35 4.05 -29.31 13.18
CA GLY A 35 4.16 -27.97 12.59
C GLY A 35 5.59 -27.48 12.37
N ARG A 36 6.55 -28.40 12.15
CA ARG A 36 7.99 -28.08 12.03
C ARG A 36 8.69 -28.90 10.96
N PHE A 37 9.86 -28.43 10.52
CA PHE A 37 10.73 -29.22 9.67
C PHE A 37 11.44 -30.29 10.50
N ILE A 38 11.52 -31.52 9.98
CA ILE A 38 12.24 -32.65 10.60
C ILE A 38 13.68 -32.78 10.09
N SER A 39 14.08 -31.96 9.11
CA SER A 39 15.44 -31.87 8.58
C SER A 39 16.05 -30.49 8.86
N SER A 40 17.31 -30.47 9.31
CA SER A 40 18.08 -29.25 9.60
C SER A 40 18.19 -28.34 8.37
N ASP A 41 18.17 -27.02 8.60
CA ASP A 41 18.46 -26.01 7.58
C ASP A 41 19.93 -26.12 7.10
N PRO A 42 20.21 -26.21 5.78
CA PRO A 42 21.58 -26.26 5.25
C PRO A 42 22.40 -24.98 5.48
N ILE A 43 21.80 -23.86 5.93
CA ILE A 43 22.52 -22.62 6.28
C ILE A 43 23.20 -22.66 7.66
N GLY A 44 22.90 -23.66 8.49
CA GLY A 44 23.49 -23.83 9.82
C GLY A 44 23.17 -22.69 10.81
N LEU A 45 23.97 -22.60 11.88
CA LEU A 45 23.82 -21.67 13.01
C LEU A 45 23.89 -20.17 12.64
N LEU A 46 24.24 -19.82 11.40
CA LEU A 46 24.24 -18.43 10.91
C LEU A 46 22.83 -17.88 10.65
N GLY A 47 21.81 -18.75 10.58
CA GLY A 47 20.46 -18.38 10.14
C GLY A 47 19.43 -18.06 11.25
N ARG A 48 19.55 -18.63 12.46
CA ARG A 48 18.70 -18.42 13.67
C ARG A 48 19.05 -19.42 14.79
N LEU A 49 18.71 -19.10 16.04
CA LEU A 49 18.91 -19.97 17.23
C LEU A 49 18.10 -21.30 17.22
N ASN A 50 17.11 -21.44 16.33
CA ASN A 50 16.32 -22.66 16.19
C ASN A 50 16.20 -23.06 14.71
N ILE A 51 16.99 -24.05 14.32
CA ILE A 51 17.14 -24.57 12.95
C ILE A 51 15.95 -25.43 12.47
N TYR A 52 14.99 -25.74 13.34
CA TYR A 52 13.80 -26.53 13.03
C TYR A 52 12.52 -25.70 12.94
N LEU A 53 12.60 -24.40 13.23
CA LEU A 53 11.42 -23.56 13.30
C LEU A 53 10.83 -23.35 11.90
N TYR A 54 9.54 -23.61 11.76
CA TYR A 54 8.78 -23.08 10.64
C TYR A 54 8.78 -21.55 10.73
N VAL A 55 8.80 -20.88 9.58
CA VAL A 55 8.81 -19.40 9.53
C VAL A 55 7.64 -18.90 10.39
N ILE A 56 7.95 -18.12 11.44
CA ILE A 56 6.94 -17.41 12.21
C ILE A 56 6.16 -16.54 11.22
N ASN A 57 4.90 -16.94 11.01
CA ASN A 57 3.83 -16.20 10.36
C ASN A 57 4.24 -15.30 9.16
N PRO A 58 4.07 -15.76 7.90
CA PRO A 58 4.41 -14.99 6.70
C PRO A 58 3.54 -13.73 6.48
N ILE A 59 2.58 -13.42 7.38
CA ILE A 59 1.69 -12.25 7.27
C ILE A 59 2.37 -10.95 7.77
N MET A 60 3.46 -11.00 8.54
CA MET A 60 4.18 -9.78 8.92
C MET A 60 5.19 -9.37 7.85
N TRP A 61 4.68 -8.96 6.69
CA TRP A 61 5.44 -8.03 5.85
C TRP A 61 5.43 -6.68 6.55
N VAL A 62 6.59 -6.30 7.06
CA VAL A 62 6.84 -5.00 7.67
C VAL A 62 6.41 -3.90 6.70
N TYR A 63 5.34 -3.19 7.06
CA TYR A 63 4.83 -2.07 6.29
C TYR A 63 5.78 -0.87 6.43
N PRO A 64 6.36 -0.34 5.34
CA PRO A 64 7.31 0.78 5.40
C PRO A 64 6.73 2.08 6.00
N PHE A 65 5.40 2.20 6.08
CA PHE A 65 4.71 3.44 6.45
C PHE A 65 4.11 3.45 7.88
N GLY A 66 4.29 2.39 8.68
CA GLY A 66 3.74 2.33 10.04
C GLY A 66 2.21 2.49 10.11
N LEU A 67 1.50 2.15 9.03
CA LEU A 67 0.06 2.33 8.92
C LEU A 67 -0.67 1.23 9.68
N ALA A 68 -1.31 1.60 10.79
CA ALA A 68 -2.09 0.68 11.63
C ALA A 68 -3.39 0.15 10.95
N SER A 69 -3.67 0.52 9.70
CA SER A 69 -4.87 0.13 8.97
C SER A 69 -4.52 -0.53 7.65
N SER A 70 -5.20 -1.63 7.31
CA SER A 70 -5.03 -2.35 6.05
C SER A 70 -5.59 -1.60 4.82
N TYR A 71 -6.16 -0.40 5.01
CA TYR A 71 -6.87 0.35 3.96
C TYR A 71 -6.59 1.86 4.02
N LEU A 72 -6.71 2.50 2.86
CA LEU A 72 -6.90 3.95 2.72
C LEU A 72 -8.39 4.24 2.51
N PHE A 73 -8.88 5.33 3.08
CA PHE A 73 -10.29 5.70 3.07
C PHE A 73 -10.51 7.07 2.41
N ARG A 74 -11.62 7.24 1.71
CA ARG A 74 -12.01 8.54 1.15
C ARG A 74 -13.51 8.71 1.27
N GLY A 75 -13.92 9.87 1.79
CA GLY A 75 -15.32 10.27 1.85
C GLY A 75 -15.67 10.93 0.54
N ASP A 76 -16.65 10.40 -0.16
CA ASP A 76 -17.00 10.86 -1.50
C ASP A 76 -18.51 10.67 -1.75
N ASP A 77 -19.31 11.67 -1.37
CA ASP A 77 -20.78 11.62 -1.47
C ASP A 77 -21.30 11.52 -2.91
N ASN A 78 -20.45 11.85 -3.88
CA ASN A 78 -20.77 11.83 -5.30
C ASN A 78 -20.21 10.59 -6.01
N TYR A 79 -19.49 9.71 -5.30
CA TYR A 79 -19.00 8.48 -5.89
C TYR A 79 -20.16 7.53 -6.21
N SER A 80 -20.36 7.27 -7.49
CA SER A 80 -21.41 6.39 -8.04
C SER A 80 -20.86 5.12 -8.70
N GLY A 81 -19.56 4.85 -8.56
CA GLY A 81 -18.84 3.79 -9.26
C GLY A 81 -17.74 4.32 -10.18
N GLY A 82 -16.99 3.41 -10.78
CA GLY A 82 -15.90 3.76 -11.68
C GLY A 82 -14.54 4.01 -11.01
N SER A 83 -13.60 4.48 -11.82
CA SER A 83 -12.24 4.77 -11.35
C SER A 83 -12.15 6.09 -10.60
N VAL A 84 -11.18 6.21 -9.69
CA VAL A 84 -10.94 7.42 -8.90
C VAL A 84 -9.60 8.04 -9.26
N GLY A 85 -9.54 9.37 -9.32
CA GLY A 85 -8.33 10.11 -9.67
C GLY A 85 -8.09 10.24 -11.17
N ARG A 86 -6.89 10.70 -11.54
CA ARG A 86 -6.48 11.00 -12.93
C ARG A 86 -5.26 10.16 -13.30
N PRO A 87 -5.15 9.67 -14.55
CA PRO A 87 -3.94 8.96 -14.99
C PRO A 87 -2.67 9.78 -14.72
N LEU A 88 -1.57 9.12 -14.37
CA LEU A 88 -0.28 9.80 -14.19
C LEU A 88 0.10 10.59 -15.44
N GLY A 89 0.66 11.78 -15.25
CA GLY A 89 1.02 12.69 -16.34
C GLY A 89 -0.17 13.46 -16.95
N SER A 90 -1.39 13.31 -16.44
CA SER A 90 -2.53 14.11 -16.87
C SER A 90 -2.35 15.59 -16.54
N ARG A 91 -2.89 16.45 -17.40
CA ARG A 91 -2.98 17.89 -17.11
C ARG A 91 -4.05 18.17 -16.06
N ALA A 92 -3.73 19.05 -15.12
CA ALA A 92 -4.66 19.63 -14.16
C ALA A 92 -4.19 21.03 -13.76
N ASP A 93 -5.09 21.81 -13.16
CA ASP A 93 -4.78 23.15 -12.66
C ASP A 93 -3.77 23.14 -11.50
N ILE A 94 -3.90 22.15 -10.62
CA ILE A 94 -3.08 21.98 -9.43
C ILE A 94 -2.18 20.78 -9.66
N THR A 95 -0.87 21.04 -9.69
CA THR A 95 0.18 20.05 -9.93
C THR A 95 1.14 19.92 -8.74
N SER A 96 1.02 20.79 -7.75
CA SER A 96 1.86 20.81 -6.54
C SER A 96 1.11 20.24 -5.32
N PRO A 97 1.71 19.31 -4.56
CA PRO A 97 1.06 18.71 -3.39
C PRO A 97 0.60 19.73 -2.34
N TRP A 98 1.39 20.78 -2.11
CA TRP A 98 1.08 21.79 -1.09
C TRP A 98 -0.09 22.69 -1.48
N ASP A 99 -0.25 23.01 -2.77
CA ASP A 99 -1.38 23.80 -3.23
C ASP A 99 -2.67 22.98 -3.14
N HIS A 100 -2.61 21.67 -3.40
CA HIS A 100 -3.72 20.74 -3.20
C HIS A 100 -4.17 20.69 -1.74
N VAL A 101 -3.23 20.62 -0.79
CA VAL A 101 -3.54 20.57 0.65
C VAL A 101 -4.05 21.92 1.18
N ARG A 102 -3.47 23.04 0.74
CA ARG A 102 -3.80 24.37 1.29
C ARG A 102 -5.04 24.99 0.70
N ARG A 103 -5.23 24.88 -0.63
CA ARG A 103 -6.25 25.65 -1.33
C ARG A 103 -7.50 24.80 -1.51
N LYS A 104 -8.54 25.11 -0.73
CA LYS A 104 -9.90 24.74 -1.12
C LYS A 104 -10.23 25.49 -2.40
N SER A 105 -10.34 24.76 -3.50
CA SER A 105 -10.52 25.32 -4.82
C SER A 105 -11.38 24.38 -5.65
N ASN A 106 -12.23 24.93 -6.52
CA ASN A 106 -12.97 24.15 -7.53
C ASN A 106 -12.09 23.80 -8.74
N ARG A 107 -10.77 23.93 -8.59
CA ARG A 107 -9.78 23.67 -9.64
C ARG A 107 -9.41 22.19 -9.64
N THR A 108 -9.06 21.68 -10.82
CA THR A 108 -8.71 20.28 -10.99
C THR A 108 -7.33 19.99 -10.39
N SER A 109 -7.19 18.83 -9.73
CA SER A 109 -5.90 18.40 -9.16
C SER A 109 -5.48 17.05 -9.76
N ILE A 110 -4.17 16.87 -9.92
CA ILE A 110 -3.60 15.54 -10.22
C ILE A 110 -3.62 14.62 -8.99
N PHE A 111 -3.79 15.18 -7.79
CA PHE A 111 -3.82 14.44 -6.54
C PHE A 111 -5.25 14.13 -6.10
N THR A 112 -5.41 12.94 -5.54
CA THR A 112 -6.63 12.53 -4.84
C THR A 112 -6.30 12.32 -3.37
N SER A 113 -7.00 13.02 -2.48
CA SER A 113 -6.84 12.85 -1.04
C SER A 113 -7.50 11.58 -0.53
N PHE A 114 -6.76 10.83 0.26
CA PHE A 114 -7.22 9.71 1.08
C PHE A 114 -6.79 9.92 2.53
N ALA A 115 -7.43 9.20 3.46
CA ALA A 115 -7.12 9.19 4.86
C ALA A 115 -6.71 7.79 5.33
N THR A 116 -5.75 7.72 6.24
CA THR A 116 -5.28 6.44 6.81
C THR A 116 -6.21 5.88 7.89
N ARG A 117 -7.18 6.70 8.36
CA ARG A 117 -8.18 6.29 9.35
C ARG A 117 -9.60 6.55 8.82
N ARG A 118 -10.48 5.55 8.94
CA ARG A 118 -11.91 5.69 8.58
C ARG A 118 -12.62 6.79 9.38
N GLN A 119 -12.32 6.91 10.68
CA GLN A 119 -12.95 7.91 11.55
C GLN A 119 -12.68 9.35 11.09
N SER A 120 -11.45 9.66 10.69
CA SER A 120 -11.12 10.99 10.15
C SER A 120 -11.72 11.24 8.77
N THR A 121 -12.25 10.21 8.11
CA THR A 121 -12.91 10.33 6.81
C THR A 121 -14.35 10.81 6.95
N LYS A 122 -15.02 10.46 8.05
CA LYS A 122 -16.44 10.80 8.29
C LYS A 122 -16.72 12.30 8.26
N LYS A 123 -15.77 13.15 8.65
CA LYS A 123 -15.91 14.61 8.60
C LYS A 123 -15.90 15.20 7.17
N PHE A 124 -15.54 14.39 6.16
CA PHE A 124 -15.45 14.79 4.75
C PHE A 124 -16.63 14.30 3.91
N THR A 125 -17.63 13.68 4.53
CA THR A 125 -18.83 13.15 3.88
C THR A 125 -20.06 13.50 4.70
N GLN A 126 -21.14 13.93 4.04
CA GLN A 126 -22.45 14.18 4.65
C GLN A 126 -23.34 12.94 4.58
N ARG A 127 -23.20 12.14 3.51
CA ARG A 127 -24.01 10.92 3.28
C ARG A 127 -23.36 9.64 3.81
N ASN A 128 -22.23 9.78 4.49
CA ASN A 128 -21.38 8.67 4.95
C ASN A 128 -20.95 7.72 3.80
N ASN A 129 -20.86 8.23 2.56
CA ASN A 129 -20.35 7.45 1.45
C ASN A 129 -18.82 7.40 1.52
N ILE A 130 -18.29 6.27 1.97
CA ILE A 130 -16.86 6.07 2.17
C ILE A 130 -16.37 4.95 1.27
N ILE A 131 -15.50 5.30 0.33
CA ILE A 131 -14.73 4.32 -0.43
C ILE A 131 -13.45 3.96 0.33
N LYS A 132 -12.95 2.75 0.10
CA LYS A 132 -11.69 2.25 0.64
C LYS A 132 -10.91 1.47 -0.40
N VAL A 133 -9.59 1.50 -0.29
CA VAL A 133 -8.66 0.74 -1.14
C VAL A 133 -7.66 0.04 -0.24
N SER A 134 -7.34 -1.23 -0.52
CA SER A 134 -6.42 -1.99 0.32
C SER A 134 -4.99 -1.50 0.13
N LEU A 135 -4.17 -1.53 1.19
CA LEU A 135 -2.76 -1.16 1.08
C LEU A 135 -1.97 -2.13 0.17
N ILE A 136 -2.44 -3.36 0.02
CA ILE A 136 -1.84 -4.34 -0.89
C ILE A 136 -2.03 -3.87 -2.34
N ASP A 137 -3.25 -3.47 -2.70
CA ASP A 137 -3.55 -2.96 -4.05
C ASP A 137 -2.80 -1.67 -4.34
N ILE A 138 -2.73 -0.75 -3.36
CA ILE A 138 -1.92 0.47 -3.47
C ILE A 138 -0.45 0.15 -3.75
N ASN A 139 0.13 -0.80 -3.00
CA ASN A 139 1.52 -1.20 -3.19
C ASN A 139 1.76 -1.85 -4.56
N ASN A 140 0.82 -2.66 -5.05
CA ASN A 140 0.91 -3.28 -6.36
C ASN A 140 0.84 -2.22 -7.48
N LEU A 141 -0.12 -1.31 -7.41
CA LEU A 141 -0.25 -0.20 -8.37
C LEU A 141 0.97 0.73 -8.36
N GLN A 142 1.60 0.95 -7.19
CA GLN A 142 2.86 1.68 -7.10
C GLN A 142 4.00 0.94 -7.79
N LYS A 143 4.12 -0.38 -7.61
CA LYS A 143 5.17 -1.21 -8.26
C LYS A 143 5.00 -1.27 -9.77
N GLU A 144 3.75 -1.28 -10.24
CA GLU A 144 3.41 -1.21 -11.66
C GLU A 144 3.64 0.19 -12.25
N GLY A 145 3.90 1.20 -11.42
CA GLY A 145 4.11 2.58 -11.84
C GLY A 145 2.82 3.28 -12.28
N VAL A 146 1.65 2.79 -11.86
CA VAL A 146 0.32 3.36 -12.19
C VAL A 146 -0.01 4.54 -11.28
N ILE A 147 0.49 4.54 -10.04
CA ILE A 147 0.25 5.58 -9.06
C ILE A 147 1.53 5.97 -8.30
N LYS A 148 1.52 7.16 -7.70
CA LYS A 148 2.48 7.62 -6.71
C LYS A 148 1.74 8.04 -5.45
N VAL A 149 2.30 7.73 -4.29
CA VAL A 149 1.70 8.03 -3.00
C VAL A 149 2.62 8.95 -2.23
N TYR A 150 2.05 9.99 -1.62
CA TYR A 150 2.76 11.02 -0.89
C TYR A 150 2.19 11.16 0.52
N GLY A 151 3.01 10.80 1.49
CA GLY A 151 2.75 11.04 2.90
C GLY A 151 3.09 12.49 3.31
N PRO A 152 2.77 12.85 4.56
CA PRO A 152 3.03 14.19 5.09
C PRO A 152 4.52 14.53 5.10
N ASP A 153 5.39 13.57 5.41
CA ASP A 153 6.83 13.79 5.48
C ASP A 153 7.43 13.92 4.06
N ASP A 154 6.96 13.13 3.08
CA ASP A 154 7.37 13.23 1.66
C ASP A 154 7.02 14.61 1.08
N VAL A 155 5.79 15.09 1.30
CA VAL A 155 5.35 16.42 0.84
C VAL A 155 6.21 17.51 1.47
N ALA A 156 6.50 17.40 2.77
CA ALA A 156 7.33 18.37 3.47
C ALA A 156 8.77 18.39 2.95
N GLU A 157 9.33 17.23 2.59
CA GLU A 157 10.66 17.12 1.99
C GLU A 157 10.70 17.76 0.61
N ILE A 158 9.73 17.47 -0.25
CA ILE A 158 9.59 18.13 -1.56
C ILE A 158 9.53 19.65 -1.41
N MET A 159 8.75 20.15 -0.44
CA MET A 159 8.65 21.58 -0.18
C MET A 159 9.97 22.18 0.33
N LYS A 160 10.71 21.47 1.18
CA LYS A 160 12.01 21.93 1.72
C LYS A 160 13.08 22.04 0.63
N ASN A 161 13.00 21.20 -0.39
CA ASN A 161 13.92 21.20 -1.54
C ASN A 161 13.50 22.20 -2.64
N ASN A 162 12.41 22.95 -2.44
CA ASN A 162 11.90 23.90 -3.43
C ASN A 162 12.77 25.19 -3.50
N PRO A 163 13.04 25.74 -4.70
CA PRO A 163 13.79 27.00 -4.84
C PRO A 163 13.12 28.18 -4.12
N ASP A 164 11.78 28.23 -4.07
CA ASP A 164 11.06 29.31 -3.41
C ASP A 164 11.15 29.21 -1.88
N LYS A 165 11.73 30.24 -1.26
CA LYS A 165 11.86 30.37 0.21
C LYS A 165 10.51 30.39 0.92
N ARG A 166 9.45 30.92 0.30
CA ARG A 166 8.10 30.98 0.90
C ARG A 166 7.54 29.56 1.06
N ILE A 167 7.70 28.73 0.04
CA ILE A 167 7.26 27.32 0.04
C ILE A 167 8.04 26.54 1.11
N ARG A 168 9.37 26.68 1.16
CA ARG A 168 10.20 25.99 2.16
C ARG A 168 9.78 26.27 3.61
N LYS A 169 9.48 27.54 3.92
CA LYS A 169 9.04 27.94 5.27
C LYS A 169 7.70 27.32 5.67
N ASP A 170 6.83 27.11 4.70
CA ASP A 170 5.47 26.59 4.92
C ASP A 170 5.42 25.05 4.98
N ALA A 171 6.52 24.35 4.67
CA ALA A 171 6.60 22.89 4.66
C ALA A 171 6.11 22.24 5.96
N ASN A 172 6.53 22.79 7.11
CA ASN A 172 6.12 22.25 8.41
C ASN A 172 4.63 22.46 8.67
N ASN A 173 4.06 23.57 8.22
CA ASN A 173 2.63 23.86 8.38
C ASN A 173 1.78 22.85 7.57
N VAL A 174 2.10 22.66 6.28
CA VAL A 174 1.44 21.67 5.42
C VAL A 174 1.55 20.26 5.99
N ARG A 175 2.73 19.89 6.49
CA ARG A 175 2.95 18.60 7.16
C ARG A 175 2.01 18.38 8.34
N GLN A 176 1.87 19.39 9.20
CA GLN A 176 1.00 19.30 10.38
C GLN A 176 -0.48 19.25 9.99
N ILE A 177 -0.90 19.96 8.94
CA ILE A 177 -2.26 19.87 8.39
C ILE A 177 -2.56 18.44 7.94
N MET A 178 -1.68 17.84 7.15
CA MET A 178 -1.84 16.47 6.67
C MET A 178 -1.86 15.46 7.84
N LYS A 179 -0.92 15.58 8.79
CA LYS A 179 -0.89 14.70 9.99
C LYS A 179 -2.17 14.82 10.82
N LYS A 180 -2.67 16.04 11.05
CA LYS A 180 -3.94 16.29 11.77
C LYS A 180 -5.13 15.64 11.07
N ASN A 181 -5.11 15.57 9.74
CA ASN A 181 -6.17 14.98 8.93
C ASN A 181 -5.99 13.48 8.66
N ASN A 182 -4.85 12.89 9.08
CA ASN A 182 -4.41 11.57 8.66
C ASN A 182 -4.36 11.42 7.13
N GLU A 183 -4.04 12.51 6.43
CA GLU A 183 -4.16 12.63 4.98
C GLU A 183 -2.91 12.08 4.27
N VAL A 184 -3.17 11.39 3.17
CA VAL A 184 -2.20 10.90 2.20
C VAL A 184 -2.70 11.29 0.81
N LEU A 185 -1.79 11.70 -0.07
CA LEU A 185 -2.13 12.06 -1.43
C LEU A 185 -1.76 10.93 -2.39
N ILE A 186 -2.64 10.65 -3.35
CA ILE A 186 -2.39 9.71 -4.43
C ILE A 186 -2.42 10.47 -5.74
N GLU A 187 -1.32 10.43 -6.49
CA GLU A 187 -1.25 10.84 -7.89
C GLU A 187 -1.43 9.58 -8.75
N GLY A 188 -2.32 9.62 -9.75
CA GLY A 188 -2.61 8.47 -10.59
C GLY A 188 -4.06 8.00 -10.50
N LYS A 189 -4.43 7.13 -11.44
CA LYS A 189 -5.81 6.63 -11.58
C LYS A 189 -5.92 5.30 -10.85
N LEU A 190 -6.81 5.24 -9.87
CA LEU A 190 -7.19 4.01 -9.19
C LEU A 190 -8.31 3.35 -10.01
N PRO A 191 -8.09 2.12 -10.52
CA PRO A 191 -9.13 1.42 -11.27
C PRO A 191 -10.30 1.05 -10.35
N GLU A 192 -11.49 0.91 -10.94
CA GLU A 192 -12.70 0.53 -10.18
C GLU A 192 -12.53 -0.80 -9.44
N SER A 193 -11.77 -1.74 -10.02
CA SER A 193 -11.54 -3.08 -9.47
C SER A 193 -10.90 -3.10 -8.08
N VAL A 194 -10.15 -2.06 -7.70
CA VAL A 194 -9.50 -1.97 -6.37
C VAL A 194 -10.32 -1.15 -5.37
N ILE A 195 -11.39 -0.51 -5.81
CA ILE A 195 -12.20 0.39 -4.99
C ILE A 195 -13.35 -0.39 -4.37
N GLN A 196 -13.44 -0.32 -3.04
CA GLN A 196 -14.52 -0.95 -2.29
C GLN A 196 -15.38 0.12 -1.64
N CYS A 197 -16.71 0.07 -1.84
CA CYS A 197 -17.64 0.88 -1.08
C CYS A 197 -17.87 0.26 0.30
N GLY A 198 -17.60 1.02 1.36
CA GLY A 198 -17.92 0.59 2.73
C GLY A 198 -19.24 1.21 3.18
N LYS A 199 -20.34 0.45 3.08
CA LYS A 199 -21.59 0.77 3.80
C LYS A 199 -21.32 0.93 5.31
#